data_AF-A0A1A7WA53-F1
#
_entry.id   AF-A0A1A7WA53-F1
#
_cell.length_a   1.000
_cell.length_b   1.000
_cell.length_c   1.000
_cell.angle_alpha   90.00
_cell.angle_beta   90.00
_cell.angle_gamma   90.00
#
_symmetry.space_group_name_H-M   'P 1'
#
loop_
_entity.id
_entity.type
_entity.pdbx_description
1 polymer ?
#
loop_
_entity_poly.entity_id
_entity_poly.type
_entity_poly.pdbx_seq_one_letter_code
_entity_poly.pdbx_strand_id
1 'polypeptide(L)'
;MEAVIEKECSALGGLFQTVIADMKSSYPIWEDFITKAGKMQSQLRATAVAVTAFLDAFQKVADLATNSRGGTRDIGSALTRMCLRHRSIEAKLKQFSMCFLEGLINPLQEQMEDWKRGVNTLDKDHAKEYKRARQEIKKKSSDTLKLQKKAKKADNLGRGDIQPQLNSAMQDVSDKYILLEETEKHALRRALIEERQRFCCFVTMLRPVVDEEISMLAEVTHLQTISEDLKALTSDPHKLPPASEQVILDLKGSDYGWSYQTPPSSPSTTMSRKSSMCSSLNSVNSSDSRGSSGSHSHSPSSSSSSSS
;
A
#
# COMPACT_ATOMS: atom_id res chain seq x y z
N MET A 1 -13.46 35.83 -46.13
CA MET A 1 -12.29 35.00 -45.83
C MET A 1 -11.64 35.48 -44.55
N GLU A 2 -10.86 36.58 -44.54
CA GLU A 2 -10.16 37.11 -43.35
C GLU A 2 -10.99 37.13 -42.04
N ALA A 3 -12.19 37.71 -42.05
CA ALA A 3 -13.05 37.81 -40.86
C ALA A 3 -13.62 36.46 -40.35
N VAL A 4 -13.54 35.38 -41.14
CA VAL A 4 -13.88 34.01 -40.70
C VAL A 4 -12.67 33.42 -39.99
N ILE A 5 -11.49 33.50 -40.62
CA ILE A 5 -10.21 33.04 -40.07
C ILE A 5 -9.90 33.78 -38.76
N GLU A 6 -10.16 35.09 -38.65
CA GLU A 6 -9.96 35.83 -37.40
C GLU A 6 -10.84 35.31 -36.26
N LYS A 7 -12.10 34.92 -36.55
CA LYS A 7 -13.00 34.28 -35.57
C LYS A 7 -12.51 32.89 -35.16
N GLU A 8 -12.00 32.11 -36.11
CA GLU A 8 -11.45 30.76 -35.87
C GLU A 8 -10.17 30.83 -35.04
N CYS A 9 -9.25 31.75 -35.36
CA CYS A 9 -8.08 32.09 -34.53
C CYS A 9 -8.49 32.49 -33.10
N SER A 10 -9.53 33.32 -32.93
CA SER A 10 -10.03 33.69 -31.60
C SER A 10 -10.61 32.49 -30.83
N ALA A 11 -11.28 31.55 -31.50
CA ALA A 11 -11.80 30.34 -30.87
C ALA A 11 -10.66 29.37 -30.46
N LEU A 12 -9.66 29.18 -31.32
CA LEU A 12 -8.49 28.35 -31.06
C LEU A 12 -7.65 28.89 -29.89
N GLY A 13 -7.32 30.19 -29.90
CA GLY A 13 -6.57 30.82 -28.82
C GLY A 13 -7.34 30.87 -27.50
N GLY A 14 -8.66 31.01 -27.55
CA GLY A 14 -9.54 30.88 -26.38
C GLY A 14 -9.46 29.47 -25.78
N LEU A 15 -9.60 28.42 -26.60
CA LEU A 15 -9.52 27.03 -26.15
C LEU A 15 -8.11 26.66 -25.63
N PHE A 16 -7.05 27.18 -26.25
CA PHE A 16 -5.68 27.05 -25.73
C PHE A 16 -5.56 27.63 -24.32
N GLN A 17 -6.09 28.84 -24.10
CA GLN A 17 -6.05 29.48 -22.78
C GLN A 17 -6.92 28.75 -21.74
N THR A 18 -8.04 28.15 -22.12
CA THR A 18 -8.82 27.24 -21.25
C THR A 18 -7.96 26.03 -20.81
N VAL A 19 -7.38 25.28 -21.75
CA VAL A 19 -6.54 24.10 -21.44
C VAL A 19 -5.33 24.46 -20.58
N ILE A 20 -4.72 25.63 -20.82
CA ILE A 20 -3.64 26.17 -19.97
C ILE A 20 -4.14 26.53 -18.57
N ALA A 21 -5.36 27.07 -18.42
CA ALA A 21 -5.96 27.39 -17.13
C ALA A 21 -6.35 26.14 -16.34
N ASP A 22 -6.92 25.13 -16.99
CA ASP A 22 -7.31 23.85 -16.38
C ASP A 22 -6.07 23.06 -15.91
N MET A 23 -5.01 23.04 -16.73
CA MET A 23 -3.73 22.48 -16.29
C MET A 23 -3.12 23.22 -15.08
N LYS A 24 -3.34 24.54 -14.94
CA LYS A 24 -2.89 25.32 -13.76
C LYS A 24 -3.78 25.11 -12.54
N SER A 25 -5.09 24.98 -12.72
CA SER A 25 -6.05 24.75 -11.63
C SER A 25 -5.98 23.32 -11.08
N SER A 26 -5.41 22.38 -11.84
CA SER A 26 -5.22 20.98 -11.42
C SER A 26 -4.21 20.78 -10.29
N TYR A 27 -3.25 21.70 -10.06
CA TYR A 27 -2.12 21.43 -9.14
C TYR A 27 -2.54 21.06 -7.69
N PRO A 28 -3.51 21.72 -7.04
CA PRO A 28 -3.95 21.35 -5.70
C PRO A 28 -4.60 19.96 -5.61
N ILE A 29 -5.15 19.45 -6.72
CA ILE A 29 -5.75 18.10 -6.80
C ILE A 29 -4.63 17.04 -6.73
N TRP A 30 -3.54 17.26 -7.49
CA TRP A 30 -2.35 16.40 -7.44
C TRP A 30 -1.64 16.49 -6.09
N GLU A 31 -1.52 17.69 -5.51
CA GLU A 31 -0.87 17.91 -4.20
C GLU A 31 -1.69 17.30 -3.04
N ASP A 32 -3.03 17.34 -3.09
CA ASP A 32 -3.87 16.60 -2.14
C ASP A 32 -3.79 15.09 -2.36
N PHE A 33 -3.76 14.60 -3.62
CA PHE A 33 -3.57 13.18 -3.94
C PHE A 33 -2.26 12.64 -3.37
N ILE A 34 -1.12 13.31 -3.63
CA ILE A 34 0.20 12.97 -3.05
C ILE A 34 0.10 12.94 -1.52
N THR A 35 -0.61 13.89 -0.92
CA THR A 35 -0.81 13.98 0.54
C THR A 35 -1.66 12.83 1.11
N LYS A 36 -2.71 12.34 0.42
CA LYS A 36 -3.44 11.13 0.85
C LYS A 36 -2.61 9.88 0.63
N ALA A 37 -1.92 9.79 -0.50
CA ALA A 37 -1.06 8.67 -0.86
C ALA A 37 0.02 8.45 0.21
N GLY A 38 0.75 9.49 0.62
CA GLY A 38 1.74 9.41 1.70
C GLY A 38 1.15 9.00 3.06
N LYS A 39 -0.07 9.43 3.37
CA LYS A 39 -0.79 9.00 4.58
C LYS A 39 -1.19 7.53 4.52
N MET A 40 -1.68 7.05 3.36
CA MET A 40 -2.01 5.64 3.15
C MET A 40 -0.76 4.76 3.25
N GLN A 41 0.34 5.16 2.61
CA GLN A 41 1.64 4.47 2.66
C GLN A 41 2.15 4.35 4.10
N SER A 42 2.02 5.41 4.90
CA SER A 42 2.37 5.41 6.32
C SER A 42 1.55 4.38 7.13
N GLN A 43 0.26 4.22 6.81
CA GLN A 43 -0.62 3.22 7.44
C GLN A 43 -0.35 1.79 6.95
N LEU A 44 0.02 1.59 5.68
CA LEU A 44 0.47 0.28 5.17
C LEU A 44 1.73 -0.19 5.91
N ARG A 45 2.71 0.70 6.08
CA ARG A 45 3.93 0.43 6.86
C ARG A 45 3.63 0.11 8.33
N ALA A 46 2.73 0.86 8.97
CA ALA A 46 2.31 0.59 10.36
C ALA A 46 1.59 -0.76 10.48
N THR A 47 0.67 -1.05 9.55
CA THR A 47 -0.03 -2.35 9.46
C THR A 47 0.94 -3.51 9.30
N ALA A 48 1.96 -3.39 8.45
CA ALA A 48 2.96 -4.44 8.25
C ALA A 48 3.77 -4.75 9.53
N VAL A 49 4.05 -3.75 10.37
CA VAL A 49 4.69 -3.95 11.69
C VAL A 49 3.74 -4.66 12.67
N ALA A 50 2.46 -4.25 12.70
CA ALA A 50 1.44 -4.89 13.52
C ALA A 50 1.21 -6.37 13.13
N VAL A 51 1.19 -6.68 11.82
CA VAL A 51 1.11 -8.04 11.29
C VAL A 51 2.34 -8.86 11.70
N THR A 52 3.55 -8.29 11.62
CA THR A 52 4.79 -8.98 12.06
C THR A 52 4.65 -9.44 13.52
N ALA A 53 4.29 -8.51 14.42
CA ALA A 53 4.13 -8.80 15.85
C ALA A 53 2.98 -9.77 16.15
N PHE A 54 1.88 -9.70 15.40
CA PHE A 54 0.77 -10.66 15.49
C PHE A 54 1.23 -12.08 15.08
N LEU A 55 2.00 -12.23 14.00
CA LEU A 55 2.46 -13.54 13.53
C LEU A 55 3.53 -14.16 14.44
N ASP A 56 4.32 -13.33 15.16
CA ASP A 56 5.21 -13.80 16.22
C ASP A 56 4.44 -14.28 17.48
N ALA A 57 3.22 -13.77 17.72
CA ALA A 57 2.33 -14.30 18.74
C ALA A 57 1.57 -15.56 18.25
N PHE A 58 1.10 -15.56 17.00
CA PHE A 58 0.43 -16.69 16.36
C PHE A 58 1.32 -17.94 16.35
N GLN A 59 2.60 -17.78 15.97
CA GLN A 59 3.53 -18.91 15.91
C GLN A 59 3.68 -19.60 17.28
N LYS A 60 3.71 -18.85 18.39
CA LYS A 60 3.80 -19.44 19.74
C LYS A 60 2.58 -20.31 20.09
N VAL A 61 1.40 -19.99 19.56
CA VAL A 61 0.19 -20.82 19.73
C VAL A 61 0.29 -22.08 18.86
N ALA A 62 0.80 -21.98 17.63
CA ALA A 62 1.08 -23.11 16.77
C ALA A 62 2.15 -24.06 17.36
N ASP A 63 3.21 -23.49 17.95
CA ASP A 63 4.28 -24.23 18.63
C ASP A 63 3.76 -24.95 19.88
N LEU A 64 2.91 -24.31 20.70
CA LEU A 64 2.28 -24.93 21.86
C LEU A 64 1.44 -26.17 21.47
N ALA A 65 0.66 -26.06 20.39
CA ALA A 65 -0.08 -27.19 19.84
C ALA A 65 0.87 -28.26 19.23
N THR A 66 1.94 -27.84 18.55
CA THR A 66 2.94 -28.76 17.96
C THR A 66 3.75 -29.53 19.03
N ASN A 67 3.94 -28.96 20.22
CA ASN A 67 4.56 -29.64 21.36
C ASN A 67 3.56 -30.47 22.20
N SER A 68 2.29 -30.54 21.78
CA SER A 68 1.27 -31.39 22.42
C SER A 68 1.32 -32.84 21.89
N ARG A 69 0.57 -33.74 22.54
CA ARG A 69 0.51 -35.17 22.18
C ARG A 69 -0.69 -35.46 21.25
N GLY A 70 -0.58 -36.53 20.47
CA GLY A 70 -1.65 -37.01 19.59
C GLY A 70 -2.04 -35.98 18.51
N GLY A 71 -3.32 -35.98 18.12
CA GLY A 71 -3.84 -35.16 17.00
C GLY A 71 -3.70 -33.64 17.20
N THR A 72 -3.52 -33.16 18.44
CA THR A 72 -3.25 -31.74 18.72
C THR A 72 -1.95 -31.25 18.06
N ARG A 73 -0.96 -32.15 17.92
CA ARG A 73 0.30 -31.88 17.19
C ARG A 73 0.06 -31.58 15.72
N ASP A 74 -0.92 -32.24 15.12
CA ASP A 74 -1.23 -32.10 13.69
C ASP A 74 -2.03 -30.81 13.44
N ILE A 75 -2.87 -30.39 14.39
CA ILE A 75 -3.45 -29.02 14.44
C ILE A 75 -2.33 -27.97 14.51
N GLY A 76 -1.37 -28.12 15.43
CA GLY A 76 -0.22 -27.20 15.53
C GLY A 76 0.60 -27.13 14.25
N SER A 77 0.81 -28.28 13.60
CA SER A 77 1.49 -28.38 12.31
C SER A 77 0.73 -27.65 11.19
N ALA A 78 -0.60 -27.65 11.20
CA ALA A 78 -1.43 -26.90 10.26
C ALA A 78 -1.45 -25.39 10.57
N LEU A 79 -1.47 -25.01 11.86
CA LEU A 79 -1.33 -23.61 12.29
C LEU A 79 0.02 -23.02 11.87
N THR A 80 1.13 -23.76 11.98
CA THR A 80 2.45 -23.32 11.49
C THR A 80 2.44 -23.08 9.98
N ARG A 81 1.78 -23.95 9.18
CA ARG A 81 1.58 -23.68 7.73
C ARG A 81 0.79 -22.39 7.50
N MET A 82 -0.26 -22.14 8.29
CA MET A 82 -1.08 -20.92 8.20
C MET A 82 -0.26 -19.68 8.56
N CYS A 83 0.58 -19.73 9.59
CA CYS A 83 1.48 -18.63 9.97
C CYS A 83 2.48 -18.30 8.84
N LEU A 84 3.11 -19.32 8.25
CA LEU A 84 4.08 -19.14 7.17
C LEU A 84 3.46 -18.53 5.91
N ARG A 85 2.19 -18.86 5.57
CA ARG A 85 1.48 -18.18 4.46
C ARG A 85 1.17 -16.72 4.78
N HIS A 86 0.77 -16.39 6.00
CA HIS A 86 0.58 -14.99 6.38
C HIS A 86 1.90 -14.19 6.36
N ARG A 87 3.05 -14.81 6.66
CA ARG A 87 4.37 -14.15 6.49
C ARG A 87 4.73 -13.90 5.01
N SER A 88 4.23 -14.72 4.08
CA SER A 88 4.33 -14.45 2.63
C SER A 88 3.53 -13.21 2.25
N ILE A 89 2.27 -13.12 2.71
CA ILE A 89 1.39 -11.97 2.51
C ILE A 89 1.98 -10.70 3.17
N GLU A 90 2.56 -10.82 4.36
CA GLU A 90 3.26 -9.74 5.06
C GLU A 90 4.47 -9.20 4.27
N ALA A 91 5.28 -10.08 3.67
CA ALA A 91 6.39 -9.69 2.81
C ALA A 91 5.88 -8.96 1.55
N LYS A 92 4.80 -9.45 0.93
CA LYS A 92 4.13 -8.78 -0.20
C LYS A 92 3.52 -7.43 0.16
N LEU A 93 2.91 -7.29 1.34
CA LEU A 93 2.44 -6.02 1.87
C LEU A 93 3.58 -5.01 2.07
N LYS A 94 4.75 -5.46 2.54
CA LYS A 94 5.96 -4.64 2.65
C LYS A 94 6.48 -4.20 1.28
N GLN A 95 6.52 -5.10 0.29
CA GLN A 95 6.90 -4.80 -1.10
C GLN A 95 5.94 -3.79 -1.76
N PHE A 96 4.63 -4.02 -1.67
CA PHE A 96 3.58 -3.09 -2.12
C PHE A 96 3.72 -1.72 -1.45
N SER A 97 3.87 -1.66 -0.13
CA SER A 97 4.06 -0.40 0.62
C SER A 97 5.35 0.35 0.24
N MET A 98 6.36 -0.32 -0.30
CA MET A 98 7.59 0.30 -0.81
C MET A 98 7.39 0.81 -2.24
N CYS A 99 6.82 -0.02 -3.12
CA CYS A 99 6.45 0.36 -4.49
C CYS A 99 5.50 1.58 -4.52
N PHE A 100 4.55 1.65 -3.60
CA PHE A 100 3.64 2.78 -3.44
C PHE A 100 4.36 4.12 -3.15
N LEU A 101 5.50 4.07 -2.45
CA LEU A 101 6.34 5.24 -2.18
C LEU A 101 7.26 5.58 -3.36
N GLU A 102 8.02 4.59 -3.82
CA GLU A 102 9.14 4.79 -4.76
C GLU A 102 8.70 4.81 -6.23
N GLY A 103 7.62 4.10 -6.57
CA GLY A 103 7.07 4.04 -7.93
C GLY A 103 5.98 5.07 -8.22
N LEU A 104 5.30 5.60 -7.18
CA LEU A 104 4.17 6.52 -7.34
C LEU A 104 4.33 7.85 -6.59
N ILE A 105 4.50 7.86 -5.26
CA ILE A 105 4.52 9.11 -4.49
C ILE A 105 5.71 10.00 -4.87
N ASN A 106 6.94 9.49 -4.76
CA ASN A 106 8.13 10.31 -4.99
C ASN A 106 8.23 10.77 -6.47
N PRO A 107 8.04 9.89 -7.49
CA PRO A 107 8.10 10.31 -8.88
C PRO A 107 7.03 11.33 -9.25
N LEU A 108 5.80 11.20 -8.74
CA LEU A 108 4.74 12.17 -8.99
C LEU A 108 5.05 13.52 -8.32
N GLN A 109 5.61 13.51 -7.11
CA GLN A 109 6.01 14.73 -6.40
C GLN A 109 7.15 15.49 -7.12
N GLU A 110 8.15 14.79 -7.65
CA GLU A 110 9.20 15.40 -8.47
C GLU A 110 8.63 15.96 -9.79
N GLN A 111 7.78 15.18 -10.46
CA GLN A 111 7.20 15.50 -11.76
C GLN A 111 6.31 16.77 -11.75
N MET A 112 5.72 17.12 -10.60
CA MET A 112 4.88 18.32 -10.43
C MET A 112 5.59 19.63 -10.77
N GLU A 113 6.88 19.80 -10.42
CA GLU A 113 7.61 21.05 -10.70
C GLU A 113 7.98 21.18 -12.18
N ASP A 114 8.19 20.07 -12.87
CA ASP A 114 8.35 20.05 -14.33
C ASP A 114 7.01 20.32 -15.05
N TRP A 115 5.88 19.81 -14.54
CA TRP A 115 4.55 20.18 -15.04
C TRP A 115 4.20 21.66 -14.80
N LYS A 116 4.67 22.26 -13.70
CA LYS A 116 4.59 23.72 -13.48
C LYS A 116 5.48 24.47 -14.48
N ARG A 117 6.69 23.97 -14.78
CA ARG A 117 7.61 24.58 -15.76
C ARG A 117 7.12 24.50 -17.21
N GLY A 118 6.59 23.33 -17.62
CA GLY A 118 6.13 23.06 -18.99
C GLY A 118 4.99 23.99 -19.41
N VAL A 119 3.92 24.06 -18.62
CA VAL A 119 2.78 24.96 -18.88
C VAL A 119 3.19 26.43 -18.88
N ASN A 120 4.03 26.86 -17.94
CA ASN A 120 4.57 28.22 -17.93
C ASN A 120 5.51 28.52 -19.11
N THR A 121 5.94 27.51 -19.87
CA THR A 121 6.72 27.66 -21.10
C THR A 121 5.79 27.75 -22.31
N LEU A 122 4.83 26.83 -22.43
CA LEU A 122 3.81 26.84 -23.49
C LEU A 122 3.04 28.16 -23.57
N ASP A 123 2.60 28.67 -22.42
CA ASP A 123 1.85 29.93 -22.31
C ASP A 123 2.68 31.15 -22.74
N LYS A 124 3.96 31.18 -22.36
CA LYS A 124 4.90 32.25 -22.77
C LYS A 124 5.25 32.19 -24.25
N ASP A 125 5.45 31.00 -24.79
CA ASP A 125 5.73 30.79 -26.22
C ASP A 125 4.52 31.21 -27.07
N HIS A 126 3.31 30.75 -26.73
CA HIS A 126 2.07 31.15 -27.41
C HIS A 126 1.87 32.67 -27.38
N ALA A 127 1.94 33.30 -26.21
CA ALA A 127 1.76 34.74 -26.07
C ALA A 127 2.80 35.56 -26.88
N LYS A 128 4.02 35.03 -27.05
CA LYS A 128 5.10 35.62 -27.85
C LYS A 128 4.86 35.44 -29.36
N GLU A 129 4.49 34.24 -29.79
CA GLU A 129 4.25 33.91 -31.21
C GLU A 129 2.98 34.58 -31.73
N TYR A 130 1.86 34.50 -31.00
CA TYR A 130 0.61 35.19 -31.33
C TYR A 130 0.81 36.70 -31.48
N LYS A 131 1.51 37.33 -30.51
CA LYS A 131 1.82 38.77 -30.54
C LYS A 131 2.67 39.15 -31.76
N ARG A 132 3.65 38.31 -32.13
CA ARG A 132 4.44 38.50 -33.35
C ARG A 132 3.59 38.39 -34.62
N ALA A 133 2.79 37.32 -34.75
CA ALA A 133 1.94 37.10 -35.91
C ALA A 133 0.94 38.24 -36.12
N ARG A 134 0.26 38.69 -35.05
CA ARG A 134 -0.65 39.86 -35.11
C ARG A 134 0.07 41.17 -35.46
N GLN A 135 1.32 41.35 -35.05
CA GLN A 135 2.14 42.50 -35.48
C GLN A 135 2.52 42.42 -36.97
N GLU A 136 2.90 41.25 -37.48
CA GLU A 136 3.21 41.05 -38.90
C GLU A 136 1.98 41.27 -39.79
N ILE A 137 0.80 40.74 -39.40
CA ILE A 137 -0.50 41.02 -40.06
C ILE A 137 -0.77 42.52 -40.05
N LYS A 138 -0.77 43.17 -38.87
CA LYS A 138 -1.06 44.62 -38.75
C LYS A 138 -0.14 45.49 -39.62
N LYS A 139 1.13 45.10 -39.78
CA LYS A 139 2.06 45.77 -40.71
C LYS A 139 1.63 45.58 -42.17
N LYS A 140 1.44 44.33 -42.62
CA LYS A 140 1.02 44.01 -43.99
C LYS A 140 -0.30 44.72 -44.35
N SER A 141 -1.35 44.59 -43.54
CA SER A 141 -2.65 45.25 -43.78
C SER A 141 -2.54 46.79 -43.84
N SER A 142 -1.67 47.39 -43.02
CA SER A 142 -1.39 48.84 -43.06
C SER A 142 -0.72 49.26 -44.38
N ASP A 143 0.25 48.50 -44.86
CA ASP A 143 0.95 48.78 -46.11
C ASP A 143 0.05 48.51 -47.34
N THR A 144 -0.75 47.45 -47.32
CA THR A 144 -1.78 47.15 -48.34
C THR A 144 -2.84 48.26 -48.41
N LEU A 145 -3.30 48.80 -47.27
CA LEU A 145 -4.22 49.94 -47.24
C LEU A 145 -3.62 51.23 -47.83
N LYS A 146 -2.31 51.47 -47.63
CA LYS A 146 -1.60 52.58 -48.31
C LYS A 146 -1.54 52.35 -49.82
N LEU A 147 -1.30 51.11 -50.24
CA LEU A 147 -1.20 50.74 -51.65
C LEU A 147 -2.56 50.81 -52.37
N GLN A 148 -3.65 50.40 -51.71
CA GLN A 148 -5.02 50.58 -52.18
C GLN A 148 -5.38 52.07 -52.38
N LYS A 149 -4.93 52.95 -51.46
CA LYS A 149 -5.08 54.41 -51.59
C LYS A 149 -4.22 55.01 -52.71
N LYS A 150 -3.13 54.37 -53.12
CA LYS A 150 -2.35 54.73 -54.32
C LYS A 150 -3.02 54.25 -55.60
N ALA A 151 -3.46 52.99 -55.65
CA ALA A 151 -4.14 52.39 -56.80
C ALA A 151 -5.34 53.25 -57.24
N LYS A 152 -6.26 53.57 -56.32
CA LYS A 152 -7.42 54.45 -56.58
C LYS A 152 -7.07 55.85 -57.11
N LYS A 153 -5.85 56.35 -56.87
CA LYS A 153 -5.38 57.63 -57.44
C LYS A 153 -4.76 57.46 -58.83
N ALA A 154 -4.13 56.32 -59.12
CA ALA A 154 -3.55 56.02 -60.42
C ALA A 154 -4.62 55.60 -61.45
N ASP A 155 -5.67 54.90 -61.01
CA ASP A 155 -6.85 54.56 -61.82
C ASP A 155 -7.53 55.83 -62.35
N ASN A 156 -7.80 56.80 -61.46
CA ASN A 156 -8.32 58.13 -61.80
C ASN A 156 -7.39 58.96 -62.72
N LEU A 157 -6.17 58.48 -63.00
CA LEU A 157 -5.19 59.09 -63.90
C LEU A 157 -4.83 58.19 -65.09
N GLY A 158 -5.57 57.09 -65.31
CA GLY A 158 -5.38 56.17 -66.44
C GLY A 158 -4.10 55.33 -66.39
N ARG A 159 -3.52 55.08 -65.21
CA ARG A 159 -2.26 54.33 -65.05
C ARG A 159 -2.47 53.04 -64.23
N GLY A 160 -2.77 51.95 -64.94
CA GLY A 160 -3.17 50.66 -64.34
C GLY A 160 -2.08 49.83 -63.64
N ASP A 161 -0.80 50.19 -63.76
CA ASP A 161 0.36 49.36 -63.30
C ASP A 161 0.33 48.96 -61.81
N ILE A 162 -0.44 49.65 -60.96
CA ILE A 162 -0.48 49.38 -59.52
C ILE A 162 -1.39 48.18 -59.17
N GLN A 163 -2.35 47.81 -60.03
CA GLN A 163 -3.35 46.80 -59.67
C GLN A 163 -2.78 45.39 -59.41
N PRO A 164 -1.81 44.86 -60.18
CA PRO A 164 -1.18 43.57 -59.86
C PRO A 164 -0.46 43.59 -58.51
N GLN A 165 0.19 44.71 -58.17
CA GLN A 165 0.87 44.89 -56.88
C GLN A 165 -0.13 44.98 -55.71
N LEU A 166 -1.31 45.55 -55.93
CA LEU A 166 -2.41 45.54 -54.94
C LEU A 166 -2.94 44.13 -54.71
N ASN A 167 -3.17 43.35 -55.77
CA ASN A 167 -3.63 41.96 -55.68
C ASN A 167 -2.64 41.11 -54.87
N SER A 168 -1.34 41.22 -55.17
CA SER A 168 -0.26 40.55 -54.40
C SER A 168 -0.23 41.01 -52.93
N ALA A 169 -0.35 42.30 -52.66
CA ALA A 169 -0.37 42.83 -51.29
C ALA A 169 -1.61 42.42 -50.49
N MET A 170 -2.73 42.08 -51.16
CA MET A 170 -3.91 41.49 -50.51
C MET A 170 -3.72 39.99 -50.24
N GLN A 171 -3.12 39.24 -51.17
CA GLN A 171 -2.77 37.83 -50.93
C GLN A 171 -1.82 37.68 -49.74
N ASP A 172 -0.78 38.52 -49.66
CA ASP A 172 0.17 38.62 -48.54
C ASP A 172 -0.51 38.76 -47.15
N VAL A 173 -1.68 39.39 -47.08
CA VAL A 173 -2.46 39.54 -45.84
C VAL A 173 -3.25 38.27 -45.56
N SER A 174 -3.91 37.70 -46.58
CA SER A 174 -4.64 36.43 -46.46
C SER A 174 -3.72 35.28 -46.02
N ASP A 175 -2.55 35.15 -46.63
CA ASP A 175 -1.54 34.13 -46.29
C ASP A 175 -1.05 34.27 -44.84
N LYS A 176 -0.95 35.51 -44.33
CA LYS A 176 -0.60 35.78 -42.93
C LYS A 176 -1.72 35.46 -41.95
N TYR A 177 -2.98 35.53 -42.35
CA TYR A 177 -4.09 35.01 -41.54
C TYR A 177 -4.10 33.48 -41.50
N ILE A 178 -3.89 32.80 -42.64
CA ILE A 178 -3.80 31.33 -42.70
C ILE A 178 -2.62 30.82 -41.85
N LEU A 179 -1.47 31.50 -41.89
CA LEU A 179 -0.32 31.17 -41.06
C LEU A 179 -0.59 31.36 -39.56
N LEU A 180 -1.36 32.39 -39.16
CA LEU A 180 -1.80 32.56 -37.78
C LEU A 180 -2.72 31.40 -37.35
N GLU A 181 -3.65 30.99 -38.22
CA GLU A 181 -4.60 29.91 -37.95
C GLU A 181 -3.88 28.57 -37.68
N GLU A 182 -2.91 28.18 -38.50
CA GLU A 182 -2.10 26.98 -38.23
C GLU A 182 -1.15 27.14 -37.04
N THR A 183 -0.70 28.37 -36.72
CA THR A 183 0.06 28.63 -35.49
C THR A 183 -0.81 28.36 -34.26
N GLU A 184 -2.03 28.88 -34.22
CA GLU A 184 -2.98 28.64 -33.11
C GLU A 184 -3.37 27.15 -33.01
N LYS A 185 -3.64 26.48 -34.14
CA LYS A 185 -3.87 25.02 -34.16
C LYS A 185 -2.65 24.25 -33.63
N HIS A 186 -1.42 24.67 -33.96
CA HIS A 186 -0.20 24.02 -33.47
C HIS A 186 0.00 24.23 -31.96
N ALA A 187 -0.22 25.46 -31.46
CA ALA A 187 -0.17 25.76 -30.03
C ALA A 187 -1.20 24.94 -29.24
N LEU A 188 -2.45 24.88 -29.71
CA LEU A 188 -3.51 24.06 -29.12
C LEU A 188 -3.17 22.56 -29.13
N ARG A 189 -2.64 22.02 -30.24
CA ARG A 189 -2.15 20.64 -30.31
C ARG A 189 -1.07 20.37 -29.26
N ARG A 190 -0.11 21.29 -29.05
CA ARG A 190 0.92 21.16 -28.00
C ARG A 190 0.33 21.17 -26.58
N ALA A 191 -0.65 22.04 -26.29
CA ALA A 191 -1.30 22.09 -24.98
C ALA A 191 -2.09 20.81 -24.66
N LEU A 192 -2.86 20.29 -25.61
CA LEU A 192 -3.62 19.04 -25.45
C LEU A 192 -2.72 17.80 -25.32
N ILE A 193 -1.55 17.80 -25.97
CA ILE A 193 -0.54 16.75 -25.80
C ILE A 193 0.07 16.79 -24.39
N GLU A 194 0.46 17.98 -23.91
CA GLU A 194 0.97 18.17 -22.54
C GLU A 194 -0.05 17.74 -21.47
N GLU A 195 -1.31 18.14 -21.62
CA GLU A 195 -2.41 17.74 -20.73
C GLU A 195 -2.55 16.21 -20.68
N ARG A 196 -2.68 15.57 -21.85
CA ARG A 196 -2.80 14.11 -21.96
C ARG A 196 -1.57 13.38 -21.41
N GLN A 197 -0.37 13.92 -21.62
CA GLN A 197 0.88 13.33 -21.18
C GLN A 197 0.95 13.19 -19.65
N ARG A 198 0.36 14.12 -18.89
CA ARG A 198 0.30 14.08 -17.42
C ARG A 198 -0.44 12.84 -16.93
N PHE A 199 -1.64 12.59 -17.47
CA PHE A 199 -2.43 11.41 -17.12
C PHE A 199 -1.78 10.10 -17.58
N CYS A 200 -1.12 10.08 -18.75
CA CYS A 200 -0.35 8.91 -19.19
C CYS A 200 0.87 8.63 -18.28
N CYS A 201 1.56 9.68 -17.81
CA CYS A 201 2.68 9.60 -16.87
C CYS A 201 2.20 9.04 -15.51
N PHE A 202 1.12 9.59 -14.95
CA PHE A 202 0.48 9.09 -13.74
C PHE A 202 0.06 7.61 -13.84
N VAL A 203 -0.58 7.20 -14.94
CA VAL A 203 -0.95 5.78 -15.17
C VAL A 203 0.29 4.88 -15.28
N THR A 204 1.42 5.40 -15.77
CA THR A 204 2.68 4.65 -15.84
C THR A 204 3.29 4.44 -14.45
N MET A 205 3.22 5.45 -13.57
CA MET A 205 3.61 5.36 -12.15
C MET A 205 2.70 4.43 -11.34
N LEU A 206 1.39 4.45 -11.62
CA LEU A 206 0.39 3.64 -10.90
C LEU A 206 0.41 2.15 -11.25
N ARG A 207 0.80 1.78 -12.48
CA ARG A 207 0.84 0.37 -12.94
C ARG A 207 1.60 -0.59 -12.01
N PRO A 208 2.92 -0.40 -11.73
CA PRO A 208 3.67 -1.34 -10.89
C PRO A 208 3.10 -1.47 -9.48
N VAL A 209 2.46 -0.42 -8.95
CA VAL A 209 1.77 -0.45 -7.65
C VAL A 209 0.57 -1.41 -7.69
N VAL A 210 -0.23 -1.37 -8.76
CA VAL A 210 -1.36 -2.29 -8.98
C VAL A 210 -0.87 -3.71 -9.25
N ASP A 211 0.24 -3.88 -9.97
CA ASP A 211 0.83 -5.21 -10.22
C ASP A 211 1.30 -5.89 -8.92
N GLU A 212 1.87 -5.14 -7.96
CA GLU A 212 2.19 -5.66 -6.62
C GLU A 212 0.94 -5.92 -5.75
N GLU A 213 -0.12 -5.11 -5.87
CA GLU A 213 -1.41 -5.36 -5.19
C GLU A 213 -2.03 -6.68 -5.68
N ILE A 214 -2.06 -6.91 -6.99
CA ILE A 214 -2.51 -8.17 -7.60
C ILE A 214 -1.63 -9.34 -7.12
N SER A 215 -0.30 -9.15 -7.08
CA SER A 215 0.62 -10.17 -6.58
C SER A 215 0.41 -10.49 -5.09
N MET A 216 0.03 -9.51 -4.26
CA MET A 216 -0.31 -9.73 -2.85
C MET A 216 -1.63 -10.47 -2.68
N LEU A 217 -2.65 -10.13 -3.48
CA LEU A 217 -3.96 -10.78 -3.44
C LEU A 217 -3.91 -12.25 -3.92
N ALA A 218 -3.00 -12.59 -4.83
CA ALA A 218 -2.80 -13.97 -5.29
C ALA A 218 -2.42 -14.94 -4.16
N GLU A 219 -1.56 -14.53 -3.22
CA GLU A 219 -1.12 -15.33 -2.07
C GLU A 219 -2.27 -15.77 -1.16
N VAL A 220 -3.36 -14.99 -1.11
CA VAL A 220 -4.55 -15.26 -0.27
C VAL A 220 -5.22 -16.58 -0.66
N THR A 221 -5.11 -17.00 -1.93
CA THR A 221 -5.66 -18.28 -2.41
C THR A 221 -5.08 -19.48 -1.65
N HIS A 222 -3.81 -19.42 -1.25
CA HIS A 222 -3.12 -20.49 -0.52
C HIS A 222 -3.62 -20.68 0.92
N LEU A 223 -4.42 -19.75 1.46
CA LEU A 223 -5.05 -19.89 2.78
C LEU A 223 -6.25 -20.86 2.75
N GLN A 224 -6.87 -21.08 1.59
CA GLN A 224 -8.09 -21.89 1.45
C GLN A 224 -7.85 -23.34 1.87
N THR A 225 -6.86 -24.00 1.28
CA THR A 225 -6.50 -25.40 1.60
C THR A 225 -6.12 -25.59 3.07
N ILE A 226 -5.42 -24.62 3.68
CA ILE A 226 -5.03 -24.71 5.10
C ILE A 226 -6.24 -24.44 6.02
N SER A 227 -7.20 -23.62 5.58
CA SER A 227 -8.49 -23.47 6.27
C SER A 227 -9.30 -24.77 6.25
N GLU A 228 -9.24 -25.53 5.15
CA GLU A 228 -9.89 -26.84 5.01
C GLU A 228 -9.20 -27.92 5.86
N ASP A 229 -7.86 -27.99 5.84
CA ASP A 229 -7.06 -28.81 6.77
C ASP A 229 -7.48 -28.58 8.23
N LEU A 230 -7.52 -27.30 8.65
CA LEU A 230 -7.86 -26.92 10.03
C LEU A 230 -9.30 -27.29 10.40
N LYS A 231 -10.27 -27.12 9.49
CA LYS A 231 -11.66 -27.55 9.72
C LYS A 231 -11.77 -29.07 9.89
N ALA A 232 -11.06 -29.83 9.07
CA ALA A 232 -11.05 -31.29 9.18
C ALA A 232 -10.45 -31.75 10.53
N LEU A 233 -9.29 -31.17 10.90
CA LEU A 233 -8.58 -31.48 12.15
C LEU A 233 -9.31 -31.03 13.43
N THR A 234 -10.30 -30.14 13.33
CA THR A 234 -11.08 -29.60 14.47
C THR A 234 -12.56 -29.96 14.42
N SER A 235 -12.93 -30.93 13.57
CA SER A 235 -14.33 -31.25 13.22
C SER A 235 -15.21 -31.80 14.36
N ASP A 236 -14.63 -32.51 15.34
CA ASP A 236 -15.31 -32.96 16.56
C ASP A 236 -14.39 -32.76 17.78
N PRO A 237 -14.51 -31.63 18.51
CA PRO A 237 -13.64 -31.31 19.65
C PRO A 237 -13.99 -32.10 20.93
N HIS A 238 -15.06 -32.90 20.94
CA HIS A 238 -15.49 -33.69 22.10
C HIS A 238 -15.13 -35.17 21.99
N LYS A 239 -14.55 -35.59 20.86
CA LYS A 239 -14.13 -36.96 20.58
C LYS A 239 -12.62 -37.05 20.42
N LEU A 240 -12.01 -38.08 21.02
CA LEU A 240 -10.58 -38.30 20.91
C LEU A 240 -10.23 -38.85 19.50
N PRO A 241 -9.32 -38.22 18.73
CA PRO A 241 -8.96 -38.72 17.41
C PRO A 241 -8.02 -39.94 17.51
N PRO A 242 -7.93 -40.81 16.48
CA PRO A 242 -7.12 -42.03 16.52
C PRO A 242 -5.64 -41.81 16.88
N ALA A 243 -5.05 -40.70 16.43
CA ALA A 243 -3.68 -40.32 16.78
C ALA A 243 -3.48 -40.01 18.28
N SER A 244 -4.54 -39.62 18.99
CA SER A 244 -4.53 -39.42 20.44
C SER A 244 -4.90 -40.68 21.22
N GLU A 245 -5.79 -41.53 20.68
CA GLU A 245 -6.05 -42.87 21.23
C GLU A 245 -4.77 -43.73 21.24
N GLN A 246 -3.96 -43.66 20.17
CA GLN A 246 -2.70 -44.39 20.08
C GLN A 246 -1.75 -44.05 21.24
N VAL A 247 -1.69 -42.79 21.68
CA VAL A 247 -0.87 -42.38 22.84
C VAL A 247 -1.30 -43.06 24.14
N ILE A 248 -2.59 -43.41 24.29
CA ILE A 248 -3.13 -44.17 25.43
C ILE A 248 -2.79 -45.66 25.30
N LEU A 249 -2.74 -46.20 24.07
CA LEU A 249 -2.37 -47.58 23.81
C LEU A 249 -0.87 -47.82 24.01
N ASP A 250 -0.02 -46.95 23.47
CA ASP A 250 1.44 -47.03 23.58
C ASP A 250 1.90 -47.03 25.05
N LEU A 251 1.24 -46.23 25.90
CA LEU A 251 1.51 -46.16 27.34
C LEU A 251 1.36 -47.52 28.05
N LYS A 252 0.42 -48.37 27.60
CA LYS A 252 0.14 -49.69 28.22
C LYS A 252 1.25 -50.72 27.97
N GLY A 253 2.15 -50.48 27.01
CA GLY A 253 3.26 -51.36 26.67
C GLY A 253 4.61 -50.92 27.25
N SER A 254 4.64 -50.06 28.27
CA SER A 254 5.86 -49.33 28.66
C SER A 254 6.12 -49.23 30.17
N ASP A 255 7.30 -49.67 30.60
CA ASP A 255 7.76 -49.65 32.01
C ASP A 255 8.22 -48.24 32.45
N TYR A 256 7.29 -47.27 32.54
CA TYR A 256 7.60 -45.92 33.04
C TYR A 256 7.26 -45.76 34.52
N GLY A 257 8.30 -45.51 35.33
CA GLY A 257 8.18 -45.08 36.72
C GLY A 257 7.69 -43.65 36.88
N TRP A 258 6.42 -43.38 36.56
CA TRP A 258 5.74 -42.10 36.77
C TRP A 258 5.51 -41.82 38.27
N SER A 259 6.58 -41.43 38.97
CA SER A 259 6.46 -40.93 40.34
C SER A 259 5.76 -39.57 40.35
N TYR A 260 4.47 -39.58 40.70
CA TYR A 260 3.80 -38.36 41.17
C TYR A 260 4.49 -37.94 42.47
N GLN A 261 5.31 -36.89 42.41
CA GLN A 261 5.69 -36.16 43.62
C GLN A 261 4.43 -35.51 44.17
N THR A 262 3.79 -36.17 45.14
CA THR A 262 2.87 -35.50 46.05
C THR A 262 3.61 -34.32 46.68
N PRO A 263 3.02 -33.11 46.72
CA PRO A 263 3.63 -31.99 47.43
C PRO A 263 3.96 -32.41 48.86
N PRO A 264 5.19 -32.13 49.37
CA PRO A 264 5.55 -32.53 50.72
C PRO A 264 4.56 -31.92 51.70
N SER A 265 3.97 -32.75 52.56
CA SER A 265 2.92 -32.35 53.50
C SER A 265 3.33 -31.12 54.29
N SER A 266 2.48 -30.09 54.27
CA SER A 266 2.72 -28.84 54.99
C SER A 266 3.10 -29.11 56.46
N PRO A 267 4.09 -28.40 57.03
CA PRO A 267 4.59 -28.70 58.36
C PRO A 267 3.51 -28.44 59.42
N SER A 268 2.95 -29.51 59.99
CA SER A 268 1.88 -29.46 61.00
C SER A 268 2.34 -28.78 62.28
N THR A 269 2.03 -27.49 62.43
CA THR A 269 2.38 -26.68 63.61
C THR A 269 1.46 -26.93 64.80
N THR A 270 1.55 -28.10 65.45
CA THR A 270 1.12 -28.24 66.87
C THR A 270 1.67 -29.51 67.52
N MET A 271 1.89 -29.46 68.84
CA MET A 271 2.13 -30.66 69.65
C MET A 271 0.87 -31.53 69.75
N SER A 272 1.00 -32.83 69.51
CA SER A 272 0.19 -33.87 70.16
C SER A 272 0.97 -35.18 70.22
N ARG A 273 0.73 -36.00 71.24
CA ARG A 273 1.64 -37.09 71.64
C ARG A 273 1.10 -38.49 71.31
N LYS A 274 1.83 -39.20 70.45
CA LYS A 274 2.15 -40.65 70.54
C LYS A 274 1.00 -41.69 70.41
N SER A 275 0.67 -42.04 69.18
CA SER A 275 0.34 -43.42 68.72
C SER A 275 0.25 -43.44 67.19
N SER A 276 0.63 -44.48 66.44
CA SER A 276 1.41 -45.69 66.73
C SER A 276 1.92 -46.27 65.42
N MET A 277 3.15 -46.82 65.36
CA MET A 277 3.55 -47.64 64.22
C MET A 277 2.74 -48.94 64.21
N CYS A 278 2.01 -49.19 63.13
CA CYS A 278 1.30 -50.44 62.89
C CYS A 278 1.51 -50.86 61.43
N SER A 279 2.67 -51.47 61.18
CA SER A 279 2.93 -52.19 59.93
C SER A 279 2.39 -53.62 60.05
N SER A 280 2.04 -54.20 58.88
CA SER A 280 1.89 -55.65 58.65
C SER A 280 0.63 -56.34 59.18
N LEU A 281 -0.32 -56.56 58.28
CA LEU A 281 -0.81 -57.91 57.94
C LEU A 281 -0.74 -58.02 56.40
N ASN A 282 0.32 -58.57 55.80
CA ASN A 282 0.46 -60.01 55.55
C ASN A 282 0.37 -60.94 56.76
N SER A 283 -0.31 -62.07 56.54
CA SER A 283 -0.49 -63.16 57.50
C SER A 283 0.64 -64.19 57.44
N VAL A 284 1.31 -64.47 58.57
CA VAL A 284 1.71 -65.82 59.03
C VAL A 284 2.12 -65.80 60.52
N ASN A 285 1.52 -66.71 61.29
CA ASN A 285 1.92 -67.33 62.58
C ASN A 285 2.78 -66.64 63.69
N SER A 286 2.24 -66.77 64.92
CA SER A 286 2.92 -67.14 66.20
C SER A 286 3.66 -66.10 67.10
N SER A 287 2.96 -65.74 68.19
CA SER A 287 3.39 -65.73 69.62
C SER A 287 4.40 -64.72 70.25
N ASP A 288 3.94 -64.15 71.39
CA ASP A 288 4.62 -63.81 72.67
C ASP A 288 5.53 -62.55 72.92
N SER A 289 4.85 -61.43 73.25
CA SER A 289 4.92 -60.57 74.48
C SER A 289 6.17 -59.77 75.00
N ARG A 290 5.83 -58.59 75.61
CA ARG A 290 6.50 -57.74 76.66
C ARG A 290 7.45 -56.53 76.32
N GLY A 291 6.94 -55.29 76.48
CA GLY A 291 7.54 -54.25 77.38
C GLY A 291 8.06 -52.85 76.89
N SER A 292 7.41 -51.73 77.30
CA SER A 292 7.98 -50.37 77.62
C SER A 292 8.62 -49.46 76.52
N SER A 293 9.03 -48.17 76.72
CA SER A 293 8.47 -46.99 77.46
C SER A 293 9.21 -45.63 77.15
N GLY A 294 8.52 -44.45 77.17
CA GLY A 294 9.07 -43.04 77.13
C GLY A 294 9.53 -42.51 75.74
N SER A 295 9.41 -41.25 75.24
CA SER A 295 9.24 -39.82 75.68
C SER A 295 10.56 -39.04 75.95
N HIS A 296 10.84 -37.78 75.54
CA HIS A 296 10.14 -36.52 75.12
C HIS A 296 10.97 -35.79 74.00
N SER A 297 10.56 -34.93 73.04
CA SER A 297 9.65 -33.75 72.84
C SER A 297 10.18 -32.36 73.27
N HIS A 298 10.44 -31.39 72.34
CA HIS A 298 10.30 -29.90 72.46
C HIS A 298 10.59 -29.13 71.12
N SER A 299 10.33 -27.80 71.02
CA SER A 299 10.28 -26.95 69.77
C SER A 299 10.23 -25.41 70.14
N PRO A 300 9.92 -24.39 69.28
CA PRO A 300 10.26 -24.01 67.86
C PRO A 300 10.61 -22.47 67.65
N SER A 301 10.66 -21.97 66.38
CA SER A 301 10.50 -20.55 65.89
C SER A 301 11.65 -19.54 66.13
N SER A 302 11.90 -18.43 65.40
CA SER A 302 11.51 -17.84 64.05
C SER A 302 12.54 -16.69 63.70
N SER A 303 12.44 -15.66 62.83
CA SER A 303 11.39 -15.02 61.95
C SER A 303 11.96 -13.97 60.93
N SER A 304 11.36 -13.86 59.72
CA SER A 304 11.11 -12.62 58.89
C SER A 304 12.20 -11.73 58.23
N SER A 305 11.76 -10.94 57.23
CA SER A 305 12.37 -9.77 56.50
C SER A 305 13.52 -10.05 55.52
N SER A 306 13.65 -9.48 54.29
CA SER A 306 13.03 -8.41 53.47
C SER A 306 13.70 -7.02 53.45
N SER A 307 14.27 -6.62 52.30
CA SER A 307 14.53 -5.22 51.90
C SER A 307 14.72 -5.08 50.38
N SER A 308 14.24 -3.95 49.84
CA SER A 308 14.63 -3.21 48.63
C SER A 308 15.17 -3.97 47.41
#